data_AF-A0A6J6JSF1-F1
#
_entry.id   AF-A0A6J6JSF1-F1
#
_cell.length_a   1.000
_cell.length_b   1.000
_cell.length_c   1.000
_cell.angle_alpha   90.00
_cell.angle_beta   90.00
_cell.angle_gamma   90.00
#
_symmetry.space_group_name_H-M   'P 1'
#
loop_
_entity.id
_entity.type
_entity.pdbx_description
1 polymer ?
#
loop_
_entity_poly.entity_id
_entity_poly.type
_entity_poly.pdbx_seq_one_letter_code
_entity_poly.pdbx_strand_id
1 'polypeptide(L)'
;MSKHAAVAFAEWMSITYGDRGVRVTCLCPQGVNTNMLNPPGADDGIDKRGGDVVKASGAVLEPSDVADVVYNTIVEEKFLVMPHAEVHTFEQRKVADRDRWLAGMRKLQNRIFNG
;
A
#
# COMPACT_ATOMS: atom_id res chain seq x y z
N MET A 1 13.91 5.19 2.72
CA MET A 1 13.48 4.19 3.73
C MET A 1 12.11 3.65 3.32
N SER A 2 11.97 2.33 3.23
CA SER A 2 10.93 1.66 2.44
C SER A 2 9.65 1.43 3.24
N LYS A 3 8.48 1.44 2.59
CA LYS A 3 7.17 1.13 3.20
C LYS A 3 7.18 -0.17 4.03
N HIS A 4 8.02 -1.15 3.65
CA HIS A 4 8.26 -2.38 4.42
C HIS A 4 8.84 -2.14 5.82
N ALA A 5 9.76 -1.18 5.98
CA ALA A 5 10.31 -0.85 7.30
C ALA A 5 9.26 -0.25 8.23
N ALA A 6 8.29 0.49 7.69
CA ALA A 6 7.20 1.06 8.49
C ALA A 6 6.27 -0.04 9.04
N VAL A 7 5.96 -1.07 8.25
CA VAL A 7 5.17 -2.23 8.71
C VAL A 7 5.92 -2.98 9.82
N ALA A 8 7.19 -3.32 9.58
CA ALA A 8 8.01 -4.01 10.58
C ALA A 8 8.16 -3.20 11.89
N PHE A 9 8.27 -1.88 11.79
CA PHE A 9 8.30 -0.99 12.94
C PHE A 9 6.96 -0.99 13.70
N ALA A 10 5.82 -0.96 12.99
CA ALA A 10 4.50 -1.03 13.61
C ALA A 10 4.28 -2.38 14.33
N GLU A 11 4.74 -3.49 13.75
CA GLU A 11 4.70 -4.82 14.38
C GLU A 11 5.52 -4.81 15.67
N TRP A 12 6.75 -4.28 15.63
CA TRP A 12 7.59 -4.16 16.80
C TRP A 12 6.94 -3.32 17.91
N MET A 13 6.31 -2.19 17.56
CA MET A 13 5.57 -1.35 18.51
C MET A 13 4.41 -2.13 19.15
N SER A 14 3.64 -2.86 18.36
CA SER A 14 2.50 -3.68 18.83
C SER A 14 2.96 -4.76 19.81
N ILE A 15 4.05 -5.47 19.48
CA ILE A 15 4.64 -6.51 20.34
C ILE A 15 5.21 -5.90 21.63
N THR A 16 5.93 -4.79 21.53
CA THR A 16 6.70 -4.23 22.66
C THR A 16 5.81 -3.52 23.69
N TYR A 17 4.75 -2.86 23.23
CA TYR A 17 3.93 -1.99 24.07
C TYR A 17 2.47 -2.46 24.22
N GLY A 18 2.09 -3.57 23.57
CA GLY A 18 0.73 -4.13 23.62
C GLY A 18 0.23 -4.40 25.05
N ASP A 19 1.07 -5.01 25.89
CA ASP A 19 0.76 -5.29 27.30
C ASP A 19 0.75 -4.03 28.18
N ARG A 20 1.26 -2.90 27.68
CA ARG A 20 1.21 -1.59 28.35
C ARG A 20 0.00 -0.76 27.91
N GLY A 21 -0.94 -1.38 27.20
CA GLY A 21 -2.18 -0.74 26.74
C GLY A 21 -2.04 0.07 25.45
N VAL A 22 -0.89 0.01 24.75
CA VAL A 22 -0.73 0.68 23.45
C VAL A 22 -1.25 -0.23 22.34
N ARG A 23 -2.25 0.23 21.58
CA ARG A 23 -2.76 -0.45 20.38
C ARG A 23 -2.17 0.21 19.14
N VAL A 24 -1.85 -0.60 18.13
CA VAL A 24 -1.20 -0.15 16.90
C VAL A 24 -1.99 -0.65 15.71
N THR A 25 -2.23 0.25 14.77
CA THR A 25 -2.84 -0.06 13.47
C THR A 25 -1.94 0.51 12.36
N CYS A 26 -1.72 -0.26 11.31
CA CYS A 26 -0.82 0.04 10.21
C CYS A 26 -1.60 0.14 8.89
N LEU A 27 -1.65 1.35 8.32
CA LEU A 27 -2.33 1.63 7.06
C LEU A 27 -1.46 1.23 5.86
N CYS A 28 -1.95 0.26 5.07
CA CYS A 28 -1.26 -0.31 3.91
C CYS A 28 -2.11 -0.21 2.62
N PRO A 29 -2.37 1.01 2.09
CA PRO A 29 -3.22 1.21 0.94
C PRO A 29 -2.46 1.03 -0.38
N GLN A 30 -3.22 0.80 -1.45
CA GLN A 30 -2.74 0.89 -2.84
C GLN A 30 -2.99 2.30 -3.40
N GLY A 31 -3.72 2.44 -4.51
CA GLY A 31 -3.99 3.71 -5.16
C GLY A 31 -5.03 4.50 -4.38
N VAL A 32 -4.66 5.71 -3.95
CA VAL A 32 -5.58 6.67 -3.31
C VAL A 32 -5.50 7.99 -4.07
N ASN A 33 -6.65 8.58 -4.39
CA ASN A 33 -6.75 9.82 -5.15
C ASN A 33 -6.23 11.01 -4.34
N THR A 34 -4.92 11.17 -4.31
CA THR A 34 -4.20 12.22 -3.60
C THR A 34 -3.17 12.86 -4.52
N ASN A 35 -2.61 14.00 -4.10
CA ASN A 35 -1.49 14.64 -4.81
C ASN A 35 -0.23 13.75 -4.89
N MET A 36 -0.12 12.68 -4.08
CA MET A 36 0.96 11.70 -4.23
C MET A 36 0.74 10.81 -5.47
N LEU A 37 -0.52 10.51 -5.81
CA LEU A 37 -0.87 9.72 -6.99
C LEU A 37 -1.02 10.57 -8.25
N ASN A 38 -1.48 11.82 -8.07
CA ASN A 38 -1.72 12.81 -9.12
C ASN A 38 -1.01 14.13 -8.78
N PRO A 39 0.33 14.19 -8.81
CA PRO A 39 1.07 15.39 -8.45
C PRO A 39 0.73 16.56 -9.38
N PRO A 40 0.30 17.72 -8.86
CA PRO A 40 -0.02 18.88 -9.67
C PRO A 40 1.22 19.41 -10.38
N GLY A 41 1.09 19.75 -11.66
CA GLY A 41 2.20 20.28 -12.46
C GLY A 41 3.28 19.26 -12.84
N ALA A 42 3.03 17.97 -12.65
CA ALA A 42 3.95 16.96 -13.16
C ALA A 42 3.87 16.94 -14.69
N ASP A 43 4.86 17.49 -15.37
CA ASP A 43 5.14 17.19 -16.78
C ASP A 43 5.85 15.83 -16.89
N ASP A 44 5.85 15.21 -18.06
CA ASP A 44 6.21 13.79 -18.34
C ASP A 44 7.56 13.31 -17.74
N GLY A 45 7.55 13.03 -16.43
CA GLY A 45 8.70 12.63 -15.63
C GLY A 45 8.46 11.38 -14.78
N ILE A 46 9.48 10.99 -14.01
CA ILE A 46 9.49 9.75 -13.20
C ILE A 46 8.33 9.71 -12.18
N ASP A 47 7.93 10.87 -11.64
CA ASP A 47 6.87 10.97 -10.63
C ASP A 47 5.49 10.59 -11.19
N LYS A 48 5.18 11.01 -12.43
CA LYS A 48 3.98 10.58 -13.15
C LYS A 48 3.96 9.07 -13.37
N ARG A 49 5.06 8.53 -13.90
CA ARG A 49 5.18 7.09 -14.22
C ARG A 49 5.05 6.19 -12.99
N GLY A 50 5.53 6.65 -11.82
CA GLY A 50 5.31 5.96 -10.55
C GLY A 50 3.83 5.85 -10.17
N GLY A 51 3.07 6.93 -10.35
CA GLY A 51 1.62 6.94 -10.17
C GLY A 51 0.89 6.03 -11.16
N ASP A 52 1.36 5.98 -12.41
CA ASP A 52 0.77 5.12 -13.47
C ASP A 52 0.93 3.63 -13.17
N VAL A 53 2.06 3.19 -12.59
CA VAL A 53 2.21 1.81 -12.10
C VAL A 53 1.17 1.48 -11.03
N VAL A 54 0.94 2.40 -10.09
CA VAL A 54 -0.04 2.20 -9.01
C VAL A 54 -1.45 2.11 -9.59
N LYS A 55 -1.84 3.04 -10.47
CA LYS A 55 -3.15 3.02 -11.15
C LYS A 55 -3.35 1.77 -12.01
N ALA A 56 -2.30 1.30 -12.69
CA ALA A 56 -2.37 0.10 -13.53
C ALA A 56 -2.45 -1.20 -12.72
N SER A 57 -2.16 -1.15 -11.41
CA SER A 57 -2.12 -2.33 -10.53
C SER A 57 -3.43 -2.62 -9.80
N GLY A 58 -4.43 -1.73 -9.85
CA GLY A 58 -5.70 -1.91 -9.12
C GLY A 58 -6.53 -0.64 -9.02
N ALA A 59 -7.58 -0.68 -8.18
CA ALA A 59 -8.51 0.43 -8.03
C ALA A 59 -7.86 1.64 -7.35
N VAL A 60 -8.33 2.83 -7.72
CA VAL A 60 -8.02 4.08 -7.00
C VAL A 60 -9.22 4.42 -6.12
N LEU A 61 -9.01 4.48 -4.81
CA LEU A 61 -10.03 4.85 -3.84
C LEU A 61 -9.98 6.35 -3.53
N GLU A 62 -11.10 6.92 -3.10
CA GLU A 62 -11.11 8.28 -2.57
C GLU A 62 -10.58 8.31 -1.13
N PRO A 63 -9.95 9.42 -0.70
CA PRO A 63 -9.43 9.55 0.66
C PRO A 63 -10.49 9.33 1.75
N SER A 64 -11.75 9.72 1.49
CA SER A 64 -12.87 9.51 2.41
C SER A 64 -13.14 8.02 2.64
N ASP A 65 -13.14 7.22 1.57
CA ASP A 65 -13.40 5.78 1.66
C ASP A 65 -12.29 5.09 2.48
N VAL A 66 -11.04 5.50 2.24
CA VAL A 66 -9.89 5.00 3.01
C VAL A 66 -10.01 5.40 4.49
N ALA A 67 -10.44 6.63 4.77
CA ALA A 67 -10.61 7.12 6.14
C ALA A 67 -11.66 6.30 6.92
N ASP A 68 -12.78 5.95 6.29
CA ASP A 68 -13.81 5.10 6.91
C ASP A 68 -13.27 3.71 7.25
N VAL A 69 -12.51 3.09 6.35
CA VAL A 69 -11.90 1.77 6.61
C VAL A 69 -10.87 1.86 7.74
N VAL A 70 -10.05 2.93 7.77
CA VAL A 70 -9.08 3.17 8.85
C VAL A 70 -9.80 3.30 10.19
N TYR A 71 -10.83 4.14 10.26
CA TYR A 71 -11.61 4.36 11.48
C TYR A 71 -12.20 3.04 12.01
N ASN A 72 -12.87 2.28 11.14
CA ASN A 72 -13.47 1.00 11.53
C ASN A 72 -12.41 0.00 12.01
N THR A 73 -11.24 -0.06 11.37
CA THR A 73 -10.15 -0.96 11.77
C THR A 73 -9.58 -0.59 13.14
N ILE A 74 -9.48 0.70 13.45
CA ILE A 74 -9.06 1.19 14.77
C ILE A 74 -10.08 0.78 15.84
N VAL A 75 -11.38 0.97 15.58
CA VAL A 75 -12.47 0.60 16.50
C VAL A 75 -12.49 -0.92 16.74
N GLU A 76 -12.20 -1.72 15.72
CA GLU A 76 -12.10 -3.18 15.82
C GLU A 76 -10.78 -3.68 16.44
N GLU A 77 -9.88 -2.77 16.84
CA GLU A 77 -8.53 -3.06 17.35
C GLU A 77 -7.71 -4.00 16.45
N LYS A 78 -7.89 -3.90 15.13
CA LYS A 78 -7.16 -4.71 14.15
C LYS A 78 -5.86 -4.04 13.73
N PHE A 79 -4.86 -4.88 13.45
CA PHE A 79 -3.50 -4.40 13.15
C PHE A 79 -3.37 -3.84 11.72
N LEU A 80 -3.82 -4.53 10.68
CA LEU A 80 -3.63 -4.09 9.29
C LEU A 80 -4.88 -3.43 8.72
N VAL A 81 -4.73 -2.22 8.19
CA VAL A 81 -5.73 -1.59 7.31
C VAL A 81 -5.32 -1.83 5.86
N MET A 82 -6.08 -2.66 5.14
CA MET A 82 -5.90 -2.93 3.71
C MET A 82 -7.21 -2.59 2.99
N PRO A 83 -7.43 -1.31 2.63
CA PRO A 83 -8.70 -0.84 2.07
C PRO A 83 -9.00 -1.40 0.66
N HIS A 84 -7.98 -1.88 -0.04
CA HIS A 84 -8.09 -2.51 -1.36
C HIS A 84 -8.12 -4.03 -1.20
N ALA A 85 -9.24 -4.67 -1.55
CA ALA A 85 -9.42 -6.11 -1.39
C ALA A 85 -8.35 -6.94 -2.14
N GLU A 86 -7.87 -6.44 -3.28
CA GLU A 86 -6.81 -7.06 -4.08
C GLU A 86 -5.46 -7.09 -3.37
N VAL A 87 -5.17 -6.15 -2.45
CA VAL A 87 -3.86 -6.05 -1.79
C VAL A 87 -3.59 -7.25 -0.89
N HIS A 88 -4.61 -7.76 -0.19
CA HIS A 88 -4.49 -9.02 0.56
C HIS A 88 -4.06 -10.18 -0.34
N THR A 89 -4.66 -10.28 -1.53
CA THR A 89 -4.31 -11.32 -2.50
C THR A 89 -2.89 -11.12 -3.03
N PHE A 90 -2.47 -9.87 -3.25
CA PHE A 90 -1.11 -9.56 -3.67
C PHE A 90 -0.09 -9.95 -2.60
N GLU A 91 -0.33 -9.63 -1.33
CA GLU A 91 0.54 -10.03 -0.23
C GLU A 91 0.72 -11.55 -0.17
N GLN A 92 -0.40 -12.30 -0.21
CA GLN A 92 -0.39 -13.76 -0.22
C GLN A 92 0.42 -14.33 -1.39
N ARG A 93 0.16 -13.84 -2.61
CA ARG A 93 0.90 -14.27 -3.82
C ARG A 93 2.38 -13.94 -3.73
N LYS A 94 2.70 -12.72 -3.25
CA LYS A 94 4.07 -12.24 -3.09
C LYS A 94 4.84 -13.14 -2.14
N VAL A 95 4.22 -13.59 -1.05
CA VAL A 95 4.84 -14.49 -0.06
C VAL A 95 4.92 -15.94 -0.57
N ALA A 96 3.90 -16.42 -1.27
CA ALA A 96 3.85 -17.78 -1.79
C ALA A 96 4.94 -18.08 -2.84
N ASP A 97 5.25 -17.12 -3.71
CA ASP A 97 6.32 -17.24 -4.71
C ASP A 97 6.92 -15.87 -5.04
N ARG A 98 8.06 -15.56 -4.41
CA ARG A 98 8.70 -14.25 -4.53
C ARG A 98 9.31 -14.00 -5.90
N ASP A 99 9.94 -15.02 -6.48
CA ASP A 99 10.64 -14.88 -7.77
C ASP A 99 9.66 -14.66 -8.90
N ARG A 100 8.55 -15.41 -8.91
CA ARG A 100 7.45 -15.19 -9.84
C ARG A 100 6.82 -13.81 -9.66
N TRP A 101 6.61 -13.37 -8.41
CA TRP A 101 6.10 -12.04 -8.12
C TRP A 101 7.02 -10.95 -8.71
N LEU A 102 8.32 -11.01 -8.44
CA LEU A 102 9.30 -10.05 -8.95
C LEU A 102 9.36 -10.05 -10.48
N ALA A 103 9.26 -11.22 -11.12
CA ALA A 103 9.18 -11.31 -12.57
C ALA A 103 7.91 -10.62 -13.12
N GLY A 104 6.76 -10.79 -12.47
CA GLY A 104 5.51 -10.10 -12.82
C GLY A 104 5.62 -8.58 -12.68
N MET A 105 6.19 -8.10 -11.58
CA MET A 105 6.36 -6.66 -11.36
C MET A 105 7.31 -6.00 -12.36
N ARG A 106 8.41 -6.67 -12.73
CA ARG A 106 9.31 -6.19 -13.80
C ARG A 106 8.59 -6.08 -15.14
N LYS A 107 7.72 -7.03 -15.49
CA LYS A 107 6.90 -6.96 -16.72
C LYS A 107 5.93 -5.79 -16.69
N LEU A 108 5.23 -5.57 -15.57
CA LEU A 108 4.32 -4.43 -15.41
C LEU A 108 5.07 -3.09 -15.55
N GLN A 109 6.21 -2.96 -14.89
CA GLN A 109 7.06 -1.78 -14.98
C GLN A 109 7.52 -1.54 -16.42
N ASN A 110 8.04 -2.56 -17.11
CA ASN A 110 8.48 -2.42 -18.50
C ASN A 110 7.35 -1.94 -19.42
N ARG A 111 6.12 -2.45 -19.25
CA ARG A 111 4.95 -2.03 -20.04
C ARG A 111 4.61 -0.54 -19.87
N ILE A 112 4.88 0.03 -18.70
CA ILE A 112 4.51 1.41 -18.36
C ILE A 112 5.63 2.39 -18.68
N PHE A 113 6.90 1.98 -18.53
CA PHE A 113 8.05 2.85 -18.75
C PHE A 113 8.62 2.80 -20.17
N ASN A 114 8.44 1.67 -20.87
CA ASN A 114 9.01 1.42 -22.21
C ASN A 114 7.93 1.04 -23.25
N GLY A 115 6.67 0.97 -22.85
CA GLY A 115 5.53 0.74 -23.74
C GLY A 115 4.95 2.04 -24.27
#